data_AF-A0A1S3R944-F1
#
_entry.id   AF-A0A1S3R944-F1
#
_cell.length_a   1.000
_cell.length_b   1.000
_cell.length_c   1.000
_cell.angle_alpha   90.00
_cell.angle_beta   90.00
_cell.angle_gamma   90.00
#
_symmetry.space_group_name_H-M   'P 1'
#
loop_
_entity.id
_entity.type
_entity.pdbx_description
1 polymer ?
#
loop_
_entity_poly.entity_id
_entity_poly.type
_entity_poly.pdbx_seq_one_letter_code
_entity_poly.pdbx_strand_id
1 'polypeptide(L)'
;MVLLFCLVCKTMVAKSCLHSSAMQERLNNDMSTWGQRVRTFVTVEPVIFFYMTSTFIVTPAYQQLVIAKVCYELFQDSYICSSPAHLKDEEELIEGRSSYILLIYTCVTSLLSILPAMLLGSWSDRSSRKAVMLLPCLMSLVSGGVLIAMSLLKDISVYWSLAAAGVTGLSGGYVSVFLSSFSYLADVTAGMGSNRTLRMAAAESMIFVGGTVGFLLVGFLIQEFGLTSAFVAYCSCHVLSVLYILLWLRDPERSVPPPPSGEDGDGDRLPCEADDTDTEPSSNLLCLSDVKRSFQAMFRRRPGQQRQKLHLLIVCTFINNLVAVVAVVSAPAGITQAVIRSLSSTIVEPDEQGAMFSFSASVETTCIMFAAVMFNGLFPLTLPTFPGMPFIVMAGFTLIIFILMQWISEMPATQPRLVIQD
;
A
#
# COMPACT_ATOMS: atom_id res chain seq x y z
N MET A 1 -11.52 -12.69 11.73
CA MET A 1 -12.28 -12.61 13.01
C MET A 1 -12.88 -13.94 13.43
N VAL A 2 -13.63 -14.66 12.58
CA VAL A 2 -14.26 -15.95 12.93
C VAL A 2 -13.26 -17.01 13.43
N LEU A 3 -12.04 -17.05 12.86
CA LEU A 3 -10.97 -17.96 13.30
C LEU A 3 -10.38 -17.62 14.68
N LEU A 4 -10.28 -16.32 15.02
CA LEU A 4 -9.79 -15.87 16.33
C LEU A 4 -10.85 -16.13 17.41
N PHE A 5 -12.13 -15.93 17.07
CA PHE A 5 -13.27 -16.24 17.94
C PHE A 5 -13.41 -17.75 18.18
N CYS A 6 -13.19 -18.58 17.15
CA CYS A 6 -13.09 -20.04 17.29
C CYS A 6 -11.91 -20.48 18.18
N LEU A 7 -10.79 -19.74 18.19
CA LEU A 7 -9.65 -20.01 19.08
C LEU A 7 -9.96 -19.70 20.54
N VAL A 8 -10.68 -18.60 20.80
CA VAL A 8 -11.13 -18.22 22.14
C VAL A 8 -12.19 -19.19 22.66
N CYS A 9 -13.14 -19.62 21.81
CA CYS A 9 -14.10 -20.67 22.18
C CYS A 9 -13.43 -22.03 22.44
N LYS A 10 -12.43 -22.44 21.64
CA LYS A 10 -11.67 -23.68 21.88
C LYS A 10 -10.88 -23.64 23.19
N THR A 11 -10.29 -22.50 23.54
CA THR A 11 -9.55 -22.33 24.80
C THR A 11 -10.46 -22.29 26.03
N MET A 12 -11.69 -21.80 25.89
CA MET A 12 -12.69 -21.83 26.97
C MET A 12 -13.30 -23.22 27.19
N VAL A 13 -13.54 -23.99 26.13
CA VAL A 13 -14.06 -25.37 26.24
C VAL A 13 -13.00 -26.36 26.73
N ALA A 14 -11.73 -26.18 26.35
CA ALA A 14 -10.64 -27.06 26.76
C ALA A 14 -10.27 -26.95 28.26
N LYS A 15 -10.50 -25.80 28.90
CA LYS A 15 -10.20 -25.62 30.34
C LYS A 15 -11.11 -26.44 31.27
N SER A 16 -12.25 -26.91 30.78
CA SER A 16 -13.25 -27.59 31.62
C SER A 16 -13.14 -29.13 31.64
N CYS A 17 -12.22 -29.75 30.88
CA CYS A 17 -12.29 -31.20 30.63
C CYS A 17 -10.98 -32.01 30.66
N LEU A 18 -9.86 -31.53 31.22
CA LEU A 18 -8.56 -32.20 31.02
C LEU A 18 -7.80 -32.52 32.31
N HIS A 19 -7.64 -33.84 32.56
CA HIS A 19 -6.91 -34.43 33.71
C HIS A 19 -5.67 -35.24 33.30
N SER A 20 -5.16 -35.12 32.07
CA SER A 20 -3.98 -35.86 31.60
C SER A 20 -2.93 -34.95 30.95
N SER A 21 -1.74 -34.90 31.54
CA SER A 21 -0.58 -34.11 31.10
C SER A 21 -0.13 -34.45 29.67
N ALA A 22 -0.24 -35.71 29.26
CA ALA A 22 0.12 -36.16 27.92
C ALA A 22 -0.81 -35.62 26.82
N MET A 23 -2.09 -35.38 27.14
CA MET A 23 -3.05 -34.78 26.20
C MET A 23 -2.83 -33.27 26.07
N GLN A 24 -2.45 -32.61 27.17
CA GLN A 24 -2.06 -31.19 27.20
C GLN A 24 -0.80 -30.94 26.34
N GLU A 25 0.19 -31.83 26.42
CA GLU A 25 1.44 -31.73 25.68
C GLU A 25 1.25 -31.96 24.17
N ARG A 26 0.41 -32.94 23.78
CA ARG A 26 0.00 -33.13 22.39
C ARG A 26 -0.77 -31.93 21.83
N LEU A 27 -1.72 -31.39 22.59
CA LEU A 27 -2.46 -30.18 22.19
C LEU A 27 -1.54 -28.96 22.05
N ASN A 28 -0.54 -28.80 22.93
CA ASN A 28 0.44 -27.73 22.83
C ASN A 28 1.37 -27.89 21.61
N ASN A 29 1.79 -29.12 21.29
CA ASN A 29 2.59 -29.41 20.10
C ASN A 29 1.78 -29.25 18.80
N ASP A 30 0.52 -29.67 18.78
CA ASP A 30 -0.37 -29.46 17.63
C ASP A 30 -0.69 -27.97 17.46
N MET A 31 -0.85 -27.22 18.54
CA MET A 31 -1.10 -25.77 18.50
C MET A 31 0.15 -24.97 18.09
N SER A 32 1.35 -25.38 18.51
CA SER A 32 2.61 -24.74 18.10
C SER A 32 2.93 -25.00 16.64
N THR A 33 2.74 -26.24 16.16
CA THR A 33 2.90 -26.61 14.75
C THR A 33 1.82 -25.98 13.86
N TRP A 34 0.57 -25.89 14.34
CA TRP A 34 -0.50 -25.16 13.65
C TRP A 34 -0.23 -23.67 13.60
N GLY A 35 0.21 -23.05 14.71
CA GLY A 35 0.56 -21.63 14.75
C GLY A 35 1.71 -21.29 13.81
N GLN A 36 2.73 -22.15 13.73
CA GLN A 36 3.81 -22.01 12.74
C GLN A 36 3.27 -22.13 11.31
N ARG A 37 2.44 -23.14 11.01
CA ARG A 37 1.84 -23.30 9.68
C ARG A 37 1.00 -22.08 9.27
N VAL A 38 0.12 -21.59 10.14
CA VAL A 38 -0.70 -20.41 9.86
C VAL A 38 0.18 -19.19 9.62
N ARG A 39 1.25 -19.02 10.40
CA ARG A 39 2.20 -17.90 10.24
C ARG A 39 2.99 -17.96 8.92
N THR A 40 3.21 -19.15 8.37
CA THR A 40 3.83 -19.31 7.04
C THR A 40 2.88 -18.92 5.91
N PHE A 41 1.58 -19.18 6.06
CA PHE A 41 0.56 -18.88 5.07
C PHE A 41 0.01 -17.45 5.15
N VAL A 42 -0.20 -16.92 6.36
CA VAL A 42 -0.74 -15.58 6.61
C VAL A 42 0.39 -14.66 7.03
N THR A 43 0.73 -13.74 6.14
CA THR A 43 1.89 -12.85 6.23
C THR A 43 1.46 -11.39 6.21
N VAL A 44 1.55 -10.70 5.08
CA VAL A 44 1.27 -9.27 4.96
C VAL A 44 -0.19 -8.98 4.59
N GLU A 45 -0.97 -10.01 4.25
CA GLU A 45 -2.36 -9.90 3.82
C GLU A 45 -3.23 -9.12 4.84
N PRO A 46 -3.15 -9.37 6.16
CA PRO A 46 -3.90 -8.59 7.15
C PRO A 46 -3.46 -7.12 7.25
N VAL A 47 -2.18 -6.82 7.01
CA VAL A 47 -1.65 -5.44 7.02
C VAL A 47 -2.31 -4.64 5.92
N ILE A 48 -2.32 -5.19 4.70
CA ILE A 48 -2.97 -4.58 3.53
C ILE A 48 -4.47 -4.40 3.81
N PHE A 49 -5.14 -5.43 4.33
CA PHE A 49 -6.57 -5.37 4.64
C PHE A 49 -6.92 -4.23 5.60
N PHE A 50 -6.25 -4.16 6.77
CA PHE A 50 -6.56 -3.13 7.76
C PHE A 50 -6.20 -1.72 7.27
N TYR A 51 -5.06 -1.58 6.59
CA TYR A 51 -4.64 -0.30 6.04
C TYR A 51 -5.63 0.19 4.96
N MET A 52 -6.08 -0.69 4.06
CA MET A 52 -7.05 -0.30 3.03
C MET A 52 -8.44 -0.05 3.59
N THR A 53 -8.88 -0.86 4.56
CA THR A 53 -10.13 -0.57 5.29
C THR A 53 -10.11 0.83 5.89
N SER A 54 -9.00 1.23 6.53
CA SER A 54 -8.85 2.57 7.08
C SER A 54 -8.92 3.66 5.99
N THR A 55 -8.20 3.47 4.88
CA THR A 55 -8.14 4.42 3.75
C THR A 55 -9.53 4.65 3.15
N PHE A 56 -10.32 3.58 3.02
CA PHE A 56 -11.67 3.66 2.46
C PHE A 56 -12.74 4.11 3.47
N ILE A 57 -12.45 4.11 4.78
CA ILE A 57 -13.26 4.82 5.79
C ILE A 57 -12.97 6.32 5.73
N VAL A 58 -11.70 6.72 5.77
CA VAL A 58 -11.33 8.13 5.87
C VAL A 58 -11.70 8.92 4.62
N THR A 59 -11.71 8.30 3.43
CA THR A 59 -12.01 8.99 2.16
C THR A 59 -13.39 9.69 2.16
N PRO A 60 -14.52 8.99 2.33
CA PRO A 60 -15.84 9.65 2.38
C PRO A 60 -16.07 10.43 3.68
N ALA A 61 -15.52 9.98 4.82
CA ALA A 61 -15.65 10.71 6.09
C ALA A 61 -14.97 12.08 6.02
N TYR A 62 -13.78 12.14 5.40
CA TYR A 62 -13.06 13.39 5.17
C TYR A 62 -13.82 14.32 4.22
N GLN A 63 -14.38 13.80 3.13
CA GLN A 63 -15.23 14.60 2.23
C GLN A 63 -16.40 15.26 2.99
N GLN A 64 -17.11 14.51 3.83
CA GLN A 64 -18.19 15.08 4.64
C GLN A 64 -17.69 16.10 5.66
N LEU A 65 -16.54 15.85 6.30
CA LEU A 65 -15.94 16.81 7.24
C LEU A 65 -15.62 18.14 6.55
N VAL A 66 -15.02 18.12 5.36
CA VAL A 66 -14.67 19.33 4.61
C VAL A 66 -15.91 20.13 4.26
N ILE A 67 -16.96 19.48 3.74
CA ILE A 67 -18.21 20.15 3.37
C ILE A 67 -18.83 20.84 4.60
N ALA A 68 -18.94 20.13 5.73
CA ALA A 68 -19.48 20.70 6.96
C ALA A 68 -18.66 21.89 7.47
N LYS A 69 -17.33 21.79 7.39
CA LYS A 69 -16.41 22.85 7.83
C LYS A 69 -16.44 24.08 6.95
N VAL A 70 -16.43 23.89 5.64
CA VAL A 70 -16.52 24.97 4.66
C VAL A 70 -17.85 25.71 4.80
N CYS A 71 -18.95 24.99 5.00
CA CYS A 71 -20.25 25.61 5.25
C CYS A 71 -20.22 26.51 6.50
N TYR A 72 -19.70 25.99 7.61
CA TYR A 72 -19.62 26.76 8.85
C TYR A 72 -18.70 27.98 8.74
N GLU A 73 -17.58 27.88 8.01
CA GLU A 73 -16.64 28.99 7.79
C GLU A 73 -17.26 30.11 6.93
N LEU A 74 -18.11 29.77 5.95
CA LEU A 74 -18.73 30.75 5.05
C LEU A 74 -19.93 31.48 5.68
N PHE A 75 -20.79 30.75 6.38
CA PHE A 75 -22.10 31.26 6.78
C PHE A 75 -22.23 31.52 8.28
N GLN A 76 -21.39 30.90 9.12
CA GLN A 76 -21.47 30.96 10.59
C GLN A 76 -22.85 30.61 11.20
N ASP A 77 -23.78 30.09 10.39
CA ASP A 77 -25.14 29.73 10.78
C ASP A 77 -25.36 28.22 10.62
N SER A 78 -25.72 27.57 11.73
CA SER A 78 -25.97 26.13 11.75
C SER A 78 -27.27 25.74 11.03
N TYR A 79 -28.23 26.67 10.88
CA TYR A 79 -29.49 26.42 10.18
C TYR A 79 -29.25 26.20 8.68
N ILE A 80 -28.49 27.08 8.03
CA ILE A 80 -28.10 26.99 6.61
C ILE A 80 -27.39 25.66 6.33
N CYS A 81 -26.46 25.26 7.20
CA CYS A 81 -25.70 24.02 7.02
C CYS A 81 -26.49 22.73 7.33
N SER A 82 -27.64 22.83 8.01
CA SER A 82 -28.47 21.67 8.37
C SER A 82 -29.67 21.46 7.43
N SER A 83 -30.10 22.50 6.72
CA SER A 83 -31.20 22.46 5.78
C SER A 83 -30.78 23.17 4.48
N PRO A 84 -30.07 22.49 3.55
CA PRO A 84 -29.58 23.08 2.30
C PRO A 84 -30.70 23.47 1.31
N ALA A 85 -31.96 23.30 1.68
CA ALA A 85 -33.06 23.88 0.94
C ALA A 85 -33.03 25.40 1.14
N HIS A 86 -32.47 26.17 0.20
CA HIS A 86 -33.23 27.21 -0.52
C HIS A 86 -32.44 28.09 -1.52
N LEU A 87 -31.11 27.97 -1.67
CA LEU A 87 -30.38 28.75 -2.70
C LEU A 87 -29.29 27.93 -3.43
N LYS A 88 -29.46 27.80 -4.76
CA LYS A 88 -28.48 27.12 -5.64
C LYS A 88 -27.08 27.74 -5.57
N ASP A 89 -27.02 29.06 -5.45
CA ASP A 89 -25.75 29.80 -5.46
C ASP A 89 -24.90 29.49 -4.21
N GLU A 90 -25.53 29.19 -3.07
CA GLU A 90 -24.84 28.85 -1.82
C GLU A 90 -24.28 27.42 -1.86
N GLU A 91 -25.06 26.47 -2.41
CA GLU A 91 -24.64 25.09 -2.61
C GLU A 91 -23.43 25.01 -3.57
N GLU A 92 -23.48 25.72 -4.70
CA GLU A 92 -22.38 25.79 -5.66
C GLU A 92 -21.09 26.35 -5.03
N LEU A 93 -21.21 27.36 -4.17
CA LEU A 93 -20.06 27.95 -3.47
C LEU A 93 -19.43 26.97 -2.46
N ILE A 94 -20.25 26.26 -1.68
CA ILE A 94 -19.78 25.25 -0.71
C ILE A 94 -19.08 24.10 -1.45
N GLU A 95 -19.71 23.58 -2.50
CA GLU A 95 -19.17 22.47 -3.29
C GLU A 95 -17.88 22.87 -4.02
N GLY A 96 -17.83 24.07 -4.61
CA GLY A 96 -16.65 24.62 -5.27
C GLY A 96 -15.46 24.76 -4.31
N ARG A 97 -15.68 25.33 -3.12
CA ARG A 97 -14.59 25.48 -2.12
C ARG A 97 -14.18 24.16 -1.49
N SER A 98 -15.12 23.25 -1.25
CA SER A 98 -14.85 21.92 -0.69
C SER A 98 -14.05 21.04 -1.66
N SER A 99 -14.45 21.01 -2.94
CA SER A 99 -13.75 20.24 -3.98
C SER A 99 -12.31 20.74 -4.18
N TYR A 100 -12.07 22.05 -4.12
CA TYR A 100 -10.72 22.62 -4.17
C TYR A 100 -9.84 22.13 -3.00
N ILE A 101 -10.35 22.12 -1.77
CA ILE A 101 -9.62 21.63 -0.59
C ILE A 101 -9.36 20.12 -0.70
N LEU A 102 -10.34 19.34 -1.15
CA LEU A 102 -10.19 17.89 -1.37
C LEU A 102 -9.13 17.58 -2.44
N LEU A 103 -9.09 18.39 -3.50
CA LEU A 103 -8.07 18.28 -4.54
C LEU A 103 -6.67 18.58 -3.98
N ILE A 104 -6.50 19.69 -3.24
CA ILE A 104 -5.20 20.01 -2.61
C ILE A 104 -4.79 18.90 -1.64
N TYR A 105 -5.70 18.42 -0.80
CA TYR A 105 -5.43 17.31 0.12
C TYR A 105 -4.91 16.07 -0.60
N THR A 106 -5.53 15.71 -1.73
CA THR A 106 -5.12 14.58 -2.57
C THR A 106 -3.75 14.83 -3.19
N CYS A 107 -3.51 16.02 -3.73
CA CYS A 107 -2.21 16.40 -4.29
C CYS A 107 -1.10 16.35 -3.23
N VAL A 108 -1.34 16.92 -2.04
CA VAL A 108 -0.38 16.88 -0.92
C VAL A 108 -0.09 15.44 -0.54
N THR A 109 -1.12 14.63 -0.29
CA THR A 109 -0.92 13.24 0.12
C THR A 109 -0.14 12.44 -0.94
N SER A 110 -0.52 12.55 -2.22
CA SER A 110 0.10 11.78 -3.31
C SER A 110 1.50 12.26 -3.65
N LEU A 111 1.70 13.56 -3.87
CA LEU A 111 3.00 14.11 -4.28
C LEU A 111 4.03 13.99 -3.17
N LEU A 112 3.64 14.23 -1.91
CA LEU A 112 4.56 14.07 -0.79
C LEU A 112 4.86 12.59 -0.51
N SER A 113 4.02 11.64 -0.94
CA SER A 113 4.29 10.20 -0.75
C SER A 113 5.31 9.62 -1.71
N ILE A 114 5.46 10.17 -2.92
CA ILE A 114 6.30 9.57 -3.97
C ILE A 114 7.77 9.48 -3.54
N LEU A 115 8.38 10.60 -3.13
CA LEU A 115 9.81 10.62 -2.78
C LEU A 115 10.12 9.76 -1.54
N PRO A 116 9.40 9.88 -0.40
CA PRO A 116 9.59 8.99 0.74
C PRO A 116 9.38 7.52 0.40
N ALA A 117 8.40 7.17 -0.44
CA ALA A 117 8.20 5.77 -0.85
C ALA A 117 9.39 5.21 -1.63
N MET A 118 9.98 5.99 -2.55
CA MET A 118 11.21 5.58 -3.26
C MET A 118 12.38 5.35 -2.30
N LEU A 119 12.59 6.27 -1.35
CA LEU A 119 13.64 6.18 -0.33
C LEU A 119 13.44 4.96 0.57
N LEU A 120 12.23 4.80 1.10
CA LEU A 120 11.88 3.70 1.99
C LEU A 120 11.94 2.36 1.26
N GLY A 121 11.65 2.31 -0.04
CA GLY A 121 11.82 1.11 -0.85
C GLY A 121 13.26 0.63 -0.89
N SER A 122 14.19 1.47 -1.34
CA SER A 122 15.62 1.11 -1.38
C SER A 122 16.22 0.89 0.01
N TRP A 123 15.71 1.60 1.03
CA TRP A 123 16.09 1.35 2.42
C TRP A 123 15.57 0.00 2.94
N SER A 124 14.36 -0.40 2.57
CA SER A 124 13.75 -1.67 2.99
C SER A 124 14.50 -2.90 2.48
N ASP A 125 15.19 -2.78 1.34
CA ASP A 125 16.04 -3.84 0.80
C ASP A 125 17.21 -4.18 1.75
N ARG A 126 17.82 -3.16 2.36
CA ARG A 126 19.00 -3.29 3.25
C ARG A 126 18.69 -3.35 4.73
N SER A 127 17.54 -2.83 5.18
CA SER A 127 17.21 -2.70 6.60
C SER A 127 16.14 -3.69 7.04
N SER A 128 14.86 -3.31 6.99
CA SER A 128 13.74 -4.15 7.40
C SER A 128 12.50 -3.78 6.58
N ARG A 129 11.78 -4.80 6.08
CA ARG A 129 10.48 -4.61 5.42
C ARG A 129 9.44 -4.18 6.44
N LYS A 130 9.47 -4.81 7.62
CA LYS A 130 8.57 -4.54 8.74
C LYS A 130 8.58 -3.07 9.17
N ALA A 131 9.76 -2.46 9.28
CA ALA A 131 9.88 -1.06 9.70
C ALA A 131 9.21 -0.08 8.72
N VAL A 132 9.34 -0.33 7.42
CA VAL A 132 8.67 0.49 6.38
C VAL A 132 7.14 0.34 6.42
N MET A 133 6.61 -0.82 6.81
CA MET A 133 5.16 -0.98 6.99
C MET A 133 4.63 -0.26 8.24
N LEU A 134 5.44 -0.21 9.31
CA LEU A 134 5.06 0.43 10.58
C LEU A 134 4.98 1.95 10.47
N LEU A 135 5.95 2.57 9.79
CA LEU A 135 6.07 4.03 9.74
C LEU A 135 4.80 4.74 9.22
N PRO A 136 4.19 4.34 8.08
CA PRO A 136 2.94 4.92 7.62
C PRO A 136 1.78 4.69 8.59
N CYS A 137 1.69 3.50 9.21
CA CYS A 137 0.63 3.22 10.16
C CYS A 137 0.69 4.16 11.39
N LEU A 138 1.89 4.44 11.88
CA LEU A 138 2.09 5.37 13.00
C LEU A 138 1.77 6.82 12.61
N MET A 139 2.21 7.27 11.43
CA MET A 139 1.94 8.62 10.95
C MET A 139 0.45 8.82 10.64
N SER A 140 -0.23 7.79 10.14
CA SER A 140 -1.68 7.77 9.99
C SER A 140 -2.43 7.88 11.33
N LEU A 141 -1.91 7.34 12.44
CA LEU A 141 -2.52 7.56 13.77
C LEU A 141 -2.45 9.03 14.20
N VAL A 142 -1.33 9.70 13.93
CA VAL A 142 -1.17 11.14 14.19
C VAL A 142 -2.15 11.94 13.31
N SER A 143 -2.22 11.62 12.02
CA SER A 143 -3.17 12.21 11.08
C SER A 143 -4.62 12.03 11.53
N GLY A 144 -4.98 10.83 12.00
CA GLY A 144 -6.30 10.53 12.54
C GLY A 144 -6.63 11.33 13.80
N GLY A 145 -5.64 11.54 14.68
CA GLY A 145 -5.80 12.42 15.84
C GLY A 145 -6.16 13.87 15.45
N VAL A 146 -5.51 14.40 14.41
CA VAL A 146 -5.84 15.72 13.85
C VAL A 146 -7.27 15.73 13.29
N LEU A 147 -7.67 14.72 12.52
CA LEU A 147 -9.02 14.64 11.95
C LEU A 147 -10.11 14.48 13.03
N ILE A 148 -9.85 13.71 14.09
CA ILE A 148 -10.74 13.61 15.25
C ILE A 148 -10.89 14.98 15.92
N ALA A 149 -9.77 15.67 16.19
CA ALA A 149 -9.81 17.02 16.78
C ALA A 149 -10.60 18.00 15.90
N MET A 150 -10.42 17.94 14.58
CA MET A 150 -11.19 18.75 13.63
C MET A 150 -12.69 18.42 13.64
N SER A 151 -13.06 17.15 13.85
CA SER A 151 -14.47 16.75 13.95
C SER A 151 -15.14 17.23 15.24
N LEU A 152 -14.39 17.36 16.34
CA LEU A 152 -14.91 17.75 17.65
C LEU A 152 -14.94 19.27 17.85
N LEU A 153 -13.92 19.98 17.35
CA LEU A 153 -13.80 21.42 17.51
C LEU A 153 -14.37 22.11 16.28
N LYS A 154 -15.48 22.85 16.39
CA LYS A 154 -16.11 23.51 15.22
C LYS A 154 -15.28 24.66 14.65
N ASP A 155 -14.60 25.42 15.51
CA ASP A 155 -13.91 26.65 15.12
C ASP A 155 -12.50 26.45 14.53
N ILE A 156 -11.99 25.22 14.52
CA ILE A 156 -10.69 24.95 13.87
C ILE A 156 -10.84 24.98 12.35
N SER A 157 -9.93 25.71 11.70
CA SER A 157 -9.89 25.86 10.25
C SER A 157 -9.71 24.52 9.53
N VAL A 158 -10.38 24.41 8.38
CA VAL A 158 -10.30 23.24 7.50
C VAL A 158 -8.87 22.95 7.02
N TYR A 159 -7.99 23.95 6.93
CA TYR A 159 -6.62 23.78 6.43
C TYR A 159 -5.71 22.91 7.32
N TRP A 160 -6.09 22.63 8.57
CA TRP A 160 -5.40 21.63 9.40
C TRP A 160 -5.44 20.23 8.80
N SER A 161 -6.39 19.93 7.90
CA SER A 161 -6.39 18.69 7.15
C SER A 161 -5.19 18.57 6.20
N LEU A 162 -4.61 19.68 5.75
CA LEU A 162 -3.40 19.66 4.92
C LEU A 162 -2.17 19.28 5.72
N ALA A 163 -2.12 19.65 7.00
CA ALA A 163 -1.09 19.15 7.92
C ALA A 163 -1.25 17.63 8.13
N ALA A 164 -2.49 17.16 8.32
CA ALA A 164 -2.80 15.74 8.44
C ALA A 164 -2.40 14.95 7.16
N ALA A 165 -2.66 15.53 5.97
CA ALA A 165 -2.22 15.00 4.68
C ALA A 165 -0.69 14.93 4.57
N GLY A 166 -0.01 16.01 4.97
CA GLY A 166 1.44 16.10 4.94
C GLY A 166 2.12 15.06 5.83
N VAL A 167 1.61 14.85 7.05
CA VAL A 167 2.11 13.81 7.97
C VAL A 167 2.03 12.42 7.34
N THR A 168 0.87 12.07 6.77
CA THR A 168 0.70 10.79 6.07
C THR A 168 1.59 10.71 4.82
N GLY A 169 1.67 11.79 4.03
CA GLY A 169 2.48 11.87 2.83
C GLY A 169 3.97 11.68 3.09
N LEU A 170 4.53 12.31 4.12
CA LEU A 170 5.95 12.22 4.47
C LEU A 170 6.39 10.81 4.88
N SER A 171 5.45 9.97 5.33
CA SER A 171 5.72 8.55 5.61
C SER A 171 5.73 7.67 4.36
N GLY A 172 5.38 8.24 3.20
CA GLY A 172 5.12 7.53 1.95
C GLY A 172 3.75 6.85 1.89
N GLY A 173 2.90 7.03 2.91
CA GLY A 173 1.49 6.66 2.92
C GLY A 173 1.21 5.20 2.50
N TYR A 174 0.12 5.02 1.76
CA TYR A 174 -0.29 3.69 1.26
C TYR A 174 0.74 3.10 0.29
N VAL A 175 1.46 3.97 -0.45
CA VAL A 175 2.50 3.59 -1.42
C VAL A 175 3.61 2.80 -0.72
N SER A 176 4.06 3.26 0.45
CA SER A 176 5.10 2.58 1.24
C SER A 176 4.64 1.26 1.86
N VAL A 177 3.37 1.18 2.27
CA VAL A 177 2.82 -0.09 2.77
C VAL A 177 2.75 -1.11 1.64
N PHE A 178 2.29 -0.73 0.45
CA PHE A 178 2.19 -1.62 -0.70
C PHE A 178 3.56 -2.09 -1.17
N LEU A 179 4.49 -1.17 -1.42
CA LEU A 179 5.81 -1.56 -1.89
C LEU A 179 6.45 -2.54 -0.91
N SER A 180 6.44 -2.24 0.40
CA SER A 180 7.08 -3.10 1.39
C SER A 180 6.38 -4.46 1.50
N SER A 181 5.04 -4.48 1.39
CA SER A 181 4.26 -5.72 1.45
C SER A 181 4.50 -6.62 0.25
N PHE A 182 4.54 -6.06 -0.96
CA PHE A 182 4.81 -6.84 -2.17
C PHE A 182 6.28 -7.24 -2.29
N SER A 183 7.22 -6.42 -1.84
CA SER A 183 8.62 -6.82 -1.70
C SER A 183 8.79 -7.95 -0.67
N TYR A 184 8.11 -7.86 0.48
CA TYR A 184 8.10 -8.94 1.46
C TYR A 184 7.56 -10.24 0.85
N LEU A 185 6.43 -10.18 0.12
CA LEU A 185 5.86 -11.33 -0.57
C LEU A 185 6.82 -11.89 -1.62
N ALA A 186 7.53 -11.02 -2.32
CA ALA A 186 8.55 -11.41 -3.27
C ALA A 186 9.68 -12.19 -2.59
N ASP A 187 10.12 -11.77 -1.41
CA ASP A 187 11.16 -12.42 -0.62
C ASP A 187 10.68 -13.79 -0.11
N VAL A 188 9.51 -13.88 0.53
CA VAL A 188 9.00 -15.16 1.10
C VAL A 188 8.50 -16.16 0.06
N THR A 189 8.36 -15.76 -1.20
CA THR A 189 7.99 -16.64 -2.32
C THR A 189 9.12 -16.87 -3.32
N ALA A 190 10.35 -16.42 -3.00
CA ALA A 190 11.54 -16.72 -3.77
C ALA A 190 11.73 -18.24 -3.83
N GLY A 191 11.43 -18.86 -4.98
CA GLY A 191 11.51 -20.32 -5.19
C GLY A 191 10.16 -21.06 -5.24
N MET A 192 9.02 -20.39 -5.05
CA MET A 192 7.70 -21.03 -4.98
C MET A 192 6.99 -21.25 -6.35
N GLY A 193 7.67 -20.97 -7.48
CA GLY A 193 7.12 -21.14 -8.83
C GLY A 193 5.77 -20.45 -9.04
N SER A 194 4.79 -21.15 -9.65
CA SER A 194 3.44 -20.64 -9.96
C SER A 194 2.65 -20.15 -8.73
N ASN A 195 2.98 -20.62 -7.53
CA ASN A 195 2.30 -20.23 -6.29
C ASN A 195 2.59 -18.76 -5.88
N ARG A 196 3.65 -18.15 -6.42
CA ARG A 196 3.97 -16.73 -6.20
C ARG A 196 2.83 -15.81 -6.65
N THR A 197 2.32 -16.03 -7.87
CA THR A 197 1.24 -15.22 -8.43
C THR A 197 -0.03 -15.35 -7.61
N LEU A 198 -0.34 -16.55 -7.11
CA LEU A 198 -1.50 -16.77 -6.25
C LEU A 198 -1.40 -16.00 -4.92
N ARG A 199 -0.23 -15.99 -4.27
CA ARG A 199 -0.03 -15.19 -3.05
C ARG A 199 -0.09 -13.69 -3.32
N MET A 200 0.49 -13.22 -4.42
CA MET A 200 0.35 -11.81 -4.82
C MET A 200 -1.11 -11.44 -5.12
N ALA A 201 -1.88 -12.33 -5.76
CA ALA A 201 -3.30 -12.13 -6.01
C ALA A 201 -4.12 -12.13 -4.72
N ALA A 202 -3.81 -13.01 -3.77
CA ALA A 202 -4.44 -13.03 -2.46
C ALA A 202 -4.18 -11.70 -1.71
N ALA A 203 -2.94 -11.20 -1.72
CA ALA A 203 -2.59 -9.91 -1.14
C ALA A 203 -3.29 -8.74 -1.84
N GLU A 204 -3.34 -8.73 -3.18
CA GLU A 204 -4.07 -7.73 -3.97
C GLU A 204 -5.56 -7.73 -3.63
N SER A 205 -6.16 -8.92 -3.48
CA SER A 205 -7.59 -9.04 -3.16
C SER A 205 -7.95 -8.37 -1.83
N MET A 206 -7.01 -8.33 -0.87
CA MET A 206 -7.22 -7.66 0.41
C MET A 206 -7.39 -6.15 0.28
N ILE A 207 -6.87 -5.53 -0.79
CA ILE A 207 -7.10 -4.12 -1.10
C ILE A 207 -8.58 -3.88 -1.36
N PHE A 208 -9.18 -4.70 -2.22
CA PHE A 208 -10.59 -4.61 -2.60
C PHE A 208 -11.52 -5.01 -1.45
N VAL A 209 -11.23 -6.13 -0.77
CA VAL A 209 -12.02 -6.59 0.38
C VAL A 209 -11.98 -5.54 1.50
N GLY A 210 -10.80 -4.99 1.80
CA GLY A 210 -10.65 -3.90 2.76
C GLY A 210 -11.43 -2.65 2.33
N GLY A 211 -11.38 -2.29 1.05
CA GLY A 211 -12.13 -1.16 0.53
C GLY A 211 -13.64 -1.31 0.60
N THR A 212 -14.17 -2.48 0.25
CA THR A 212 -15.61 -2.78 0.39
C THR A 212 -16.04 -2.71 1.85
N VAL A 213 -15.28 -3.32 2.77
CA VAL A 213 -15.57 -3.25 4.20
C VAL A 213 -15.53 -1.80 4.69
N GLY A 214 -14.52 -1.03 4.28
CA GLY A 214 -14.36 0.36 4.68
C GLY A 214 -15.53 1.25 4.26
N PHE A 215 -15.95 1.19 2.99
CA PHE A 215 -17.08 1.96 2.46
C PHE A 215 -18.43 1.59 3.10
N LEU A 216 -18.67 0.31 3.36
CA LEU A 216 -19.91 -0.11 4.02
C LEU A 216 -19.91 0.31 5.50
N LEU A 217 -18.77 0.15 6.18
CA LEU A 217 -18.64 0.46 7.59
C LEU A 217 -18.79 1.96 7.85
N VAL A 218 -18.16 2.83 7.04
CA VAL A 218 -18.24 4.28 7.24
C VAL A 218 -19.66 4.83 7.09
N GLY A 219 -20.44 4.31 6.13
CA GLY A 219 -21.84 4.71 5.98
C GLY A 219 -22.66 4.42 7.24
N PHE A 220 -22.54 3.19 7.76
CA PHE A 220 -23.19 2.78 9.01
C PHE A 220 -22.73 3.63 10.22
N LEU A 221 -21.42 3.84 10.36
CA LEU A 221 -20.84 4.61 11.46
C LEU A 221 -21.33 6.06 11.48
N ILE A 222 -21.34 6.73 10.34
CA ILE A 222 -21.79 8.12 10.24
C ILE A 222 -23.28 8.25 10.57
N GLN A 223 -24.11 7.30 10.12
CA GLN A 223 -25.56 7.33 10.34
C GLN A 223 -25.94 7.10 11.81
N GLU A 224 -25.36 6.09 12.46
CA GLU A 224 -25.76 5.68 13.82
C GLU A 224 -24.99 6.40 14.92
N PHE A 225 -23.70 6.69 14.70
CA PHE A 225 -22.79 7.19 15.73
C PHE A 225 -22.17 8.55 15.38
N GLY A 226 -22.54 9.13 14.24
CA GLY A 226 -22.03 10.41 13.77
C GLY A 226 -20.61 10.35 13.19
N LEU A 227 -20.15 11.48 12.66
CA LEU A 227 -18.92 11.57 11.86
C LEU A 227 -17.64 11.20 12.62
N THR A 228 -17.53 11.57 13.90
CA THR A 228 -16.33 11.29 14.70
C THR A 228 -16.05 9.79 14.83
N SER A 229 -17.10 8.96 14.86
CA SER A 229 -16.95 7.51 14.96
C SER A 229 -16.20 6.90 13.77
N ALA A 230 -16.32 7.48 12.57
CA ALA A 230 -15.58 7.06 11.39
C ALA A 230 -14.07 7.28 11.56
N PHE A 231 -13.65 8.43 12.11
CA PHE A 231 -12.23 8.70 12.35
C PHE A 231 -11.66 7.84 13.49
N VAL A 232 -12.47 7.49 14.49
CA VAL A 232 -12.08 6.52 15.54
C VAL A 232 -11.89 5.13 14.94
N ALA A 233 -12.76 4.69 14.03
CA ALA A 233 -12.61 3.42 13.32
C ALA A 233 -11.36 3.40 12.43
N TYR A 234 -11.08 4.51 11.73
CA TYR A 234 -9.84 4.73 10.99
C TYR A 234 -8.58 4.51 11.87
N CYS A 235 -8.51 5.17 13.03
CA CYS A 235 -7.40 4.97 13.97
C CYS A 235 -7.34 3.52 14.49
N SER A 236 -8.48 2.92 14.78
CA SER A 236 -8.57 1.54 15.28
C SER A 236 -7.98 0.54 14.28
N CYS A 237 -8.25 0.69 12.98
CA CYS A 237 -7.65 -0.13 11.94
C CYS A 237 -6.12 -0.01 11.90
N HIS A 238 -5.57 1.20 12.06
CA HIS A 238 -4.11 1.39 12.13
C HIS A 238 -3.50 0.80 13.39
N VAL A 239 -4.16 0.92 14.56
CA VAL A 239 -3.71 0.25 15.80
C VAL A 239 -3.66 -1.27 15.60
N LEU A 240 -4.71 -1.86 15.02
CA LEU A 240 -4.75 -3.30 14.72
C LEU A 240 -3.64 -3.71 13.75
N SER A 241 -3.37 -2.90 12.73
CA SER A 241 -2.26 -3.13 11.80
C SER A 241 -0.90 -3.09 12.52
N VAL A 242 -0.64 -2.08 13.35
CA VAL A 242 0.60 -1.96 14.13
C VAL A 242 0.77 -3.14 15.07
N LEU A 243 -0.27 -3.52 15.82
CA LEU A 243 -0.24 -4.67 16.73
C LEU A 243 0.04 -5.96 15.97
N TYR A 244 -0.60 -6.16 14.82
CA TYR A 244 -0.35 -7.34 13.98
C TYR A 244 1.10 -7.38 13.49
N ILE A 245 1.62 -6.25 12.98
CA ILE A 245 2.99 -6.17 12.50
C ILE A 245 3.96 -6.48 13.64
N LEU A 246 3.80 -5.86 14.81
CA LEU A 246 4.70 -6.04 15.95
C LEU A 246 4.68 -7.48 16.48
N LEU A 247 3.49 -8.06 16.68
CA LEU A 247 3.31 -9.33 17.36
C LEU A 247 3.43 -10.55 16.43
N TRP A 248 3.03 -10.45 15.16
CA TRP A 248 2.89 -11.59 14.25
C TRP A 248 3.93 -11.59 13.13
N LEU A 249 4.19 -10.44 12.48
CA LEU A 249 5.07 -10.36 11.32
C LEU A 249 6.56 -10.46 11.71
N ARG A 250 7.30 -11.35 11.03
CA ARG A 250 8.76 -11.52 11.14
C ARG A 250 9.40 -11.07 9.85
N ASP A 251 10.55 -10.41 9.90
CA ASP A 251 11.31 -10.15 8.69
C ASP A 251 11.81 -11.47 8.06
N PRO A 252 11.83 -11.58 6.72
CA PRO A 252 12.35 -12.75 6.04
C PRO A 252 13.86 -12.88 6.31
N GLU A 253 14.32 -14.12 6.47
CA GLU A 253 15.73 -14.40 6.73
C GLU A 253 16.54 -14.12 5.45
N ARG A 254 17.51 -13.21 5.55
CA ARG A 254 18.39 -12.90 4.43
C ARG A 254 19.39 -14.04 4.27
N SER A 255 19.50 -14.59 3.06
CA SER A 255 20.64 -15.42 2.70
C SER A 255 21.90 -14.56 2.70
N VAL A 256 22.57 -14.47 3.86
CA VAL A 256 23.96 -13.98 3.90
C VAL A 256 24.76 -14.96 3.04
N PRO A 257 25.48 -14.51 2.01
CA PRO A 257 26.34 -15.39 1.25
C PRO A 257 27.30 -16.09 2.23
N PRO A 258 27.49 -17.42 2.14
CA PRO A 258 28.49 -18.08 2.97
C PRO A 258 29.83 -17.35 2.76
N PRO A 259 30.62 -17.14 3.83
CA PRO A 259 31.96 -16.59 3.67
C PRO A 259 32.71 -17.43 2.63
N PRO A 260 33.49 -16.80 1.72
CA PRO A 260 34.20 -17.53 0.69
C PRO A 260 35.00 -18.67 1.32
N SER A 261 34.73 -19.90 0.89
CA SER A 261 35.39 -21.09 1.36
C SER A 261 36.80 -21.16 0.79
N GLY A 262 37.79 -20.83 1.63
CA GLY A 262 39.18 -21.26 1.52
C GLY A 262 40.13 -20.30 0.79
N GLU A 263 41.05 -19.71 1.55
CA GLU A 263 42.48 -20.01 1.48
C GLU A 263 43.09 -19.67 2.85
N ASP A 264 43.74 -20.66 3.48
CA ASP A 264 44.54 -20.49 4.69
C ASP A 264 45.72 -19.55 4.37
N GLY A 265 45.56 -18.27 4.72
CA GLY A 265 46.60 -17.27 4.69
C GLY A 265 46.67 -16.59 6.05
N ASP A 266 47.70 -16.98 6.81
CA ASP A 266 48.13 -16.35 8.05
C ASP A 266 48.25 -14.82 7.86
N GLY A 267 47.51 -14.06 8.67
CA GLY A 267 47.41 -12.61 8.56
C GLY A 267 46.36 -12.08 9.52
N ASP A 268 46.82 -11.58 10.66
CA ASP A 268 46.05 -10.97 11.75
C ASP A 268 44.78 -10.24 11.28
N ARG A 269 43.62 -10.83 11.59
CA ARG A 269 42.34 -10.12 11.52
C ARG A 269 42.17 -9.32 12.80
N LEU A 270 42.51 -8.02 12.73
CA LEU A 270 42.06 -7.06 13.73
C LEU A 270 40.52 -6.98 13.75
N PRO A 271 39.90 -6.75 14.92
CA PRO A 271 38.49 -6.38 15.00
C PRO A 271 38.27 -5.07 14.23
N CYS A 272 37.10 -4.89 13.63
CA CYS A 272 36.71 -3.61 13.04
C CYS A 272 36.88 -2.49 14.08
N GLU A 273 37.97 -1.73 13.97
CA GLU A 273 38.13 -0.47 14.66
C GLU A 273 37.06 0.48 14.14
N ALA A 274 36.32 1.05 15.08
CA ALA A 274 35.50 2.22 14.84
C ALA A 274 36.44 3.36 14.46
N ASP A 275 36.44 3.72 13.18
CA ASP A 275 37.08 4.96 12.73
C ASP A 275 36.11 6.11 13.03
N ASP A 276 36.30 6.71 14.20
CA ASP A 276 35.82 8.04 14.56
C ASP A 276 36.57 9.05 13.69
N THR A 277 36.02 9.38 12.52
CA THR A 277 36.36 10.61 11.82
C THR A 277 35.12 11.47 11.63
N ASP A 278 35.05 12.52 12.45
CA ASP A 278 34.07 13.60 12.43
C ASP A 278 33.83 14.11 11.00
N THR A 279 32.70 13.74 10.42
CA THR A 279 32.15 14.42 9.25
C THR A 279 30.65 14.65 9.46
N GLU A 280 30.24 15.92 9.46
CA GLU A 280 28.85 16.37 9.54
C GLU A 280 27.92 15.67 8.52
N PRO A 281 26.61 15.57 8.81
CA PRO A 281 25.79 14.44 8.39
C PRO A 281 25.43 14.49 6.91
N SER A 282 25.90 13.50 6.16
CA SER A 282 25.64 13.26 4.74
C SER A 282 24.22 12.75 4.47
N SER A 283 23.18 13.41 4.99
CA SER A 283 21.77 13.05 4.75
C SER A 283 21.37 13.23 3.29
N ASN A 284 21.86 14.31 2.65
CA ASN A 284 21.63 14.60 1.22
C ASN A 284 22.29 13.57 0.30
N LEU A 285 23.48 13.06 0.66
CA LEU A 285 24.20 12.05 -0.11
C LEU A 285 23.48 10.69 -0.06
N LEU A 286 22.95 10.33 1.12
CA LEU A 286 22.20 9.11 1.34
C LEU A 286 20.85 9.14 0.59
N CYS A 287 20.10 10.24 0.68
CA CYS A 287 18.81 10.42 0.00
C CYS A 287 18.94 10.26 -1.53
N LEU A 288 19.90 10.95 -2.14
CA LEU A 288 20.09 10.90 -3.59
C LEU A 288 20.60 9.54 -4.05
N SER A 289 21.38 8.84 -3.20
CA SER A 289 21.84 7.48 -3.48
C SER A 289 20.72 6.43 -3.49
N ASP A 290 19.73 6.54 -2.59
CA ASP A 290 18.60 5.62 -2.51
C ASP A 290 17.62 5.82 -3.67
N VAL A 291 17.28 7.07 -4.03
CA VAL A 291 16.48 7.35 -5.23
C VAL A 291 17.21 6.83 -6.47
N LYS A 292 18.52 7.08 -6.58
CA LYS A 292 19.35 6.57 -7.69
C LYS A 292 19.28 5.05 -7.78
N ARG A 293 19.25 4.32 -6.66
CA ARG A 293 19.10 2.84 -6.66
C ARG A 293 17.75 2.40 -7.23
N SER A 294 16.66 3.07 -6.88
CA SER A 294 15.33 2.80 -7.46
C SER A 294 15.33 2.95 -8.99
N PHE A 295 15.93 4.04 -9.51
CA PHE A 295 16.10 4.19 -10.96
C PHE A 295 17.07 3.16 -11.55
N GLN A 296 18.19 2.88 -10.88
CA GLN A 296 19.17 1.89 -11.34
C GLN A 296 18.56 0.49 -11.46
N ALA A 297 17.77 0.04 -10.49
CA ALA A 297 17.08 -1.25 -10.52
C ALA A 297 16.17 -1.41 -11.76
N MET A 298 15.63 -0.30 -12.28
CA MET A 298 14.78 -0.29 -13.48
C MET A 298 15.56 -0.22 -14.79
N PHE A 299 16.69 0.49 -14.81
CA PHE A 299 17.47 0.74 -16.02
C PHE A 299 18.76 -0.09 -16.12
N ARG A 300 19.04 -0.95 -15.14
CA ARG A 300 20.16 -1.90 -15.13
C ARG A 300 20.12 -2.79 -16.37
N ARG A 301 21.28 -3.05 -16.96
CA ARG A 301 21.40 -4.02 -18.06
C ARG A 301 21.16 -5.42 -17.49
N ARG A 302 20.19 -6.13 -18.05
CA ARG A 302 19.89 -7.54 -17.74
C ARG A 302 20.06 -8.39 -19.00
N PRO A 303 20.48 -9.66 -18.88
CA PRO A 303 20.69 -10.53 -20.03
C PRO A 303 19.39 -10.78 -20.81
N GLY A 304 19.53 -10.97 -22.12
CA GLY A 304 18.40 -11.25 -23.01
C GLY A 304 17.37 -10.11 -23.07
N GLN A 305 16.09 -10.47 -23.05
CA GLN A 305 14.95 -9.53 -23.18
C GLN A 305 14.35 -9.13 -21.82
N GLN A 306 14.96 -9.53 -20.70
CA GLN A 306 14.42 -9.30 -19.35
C GLN A 306 14.22 -7.81 -19.01
N ARG A 307 15.13 -6.94 -19.46
CA ARG A 307 14.98 -5.48 -19.26
C ARG A 307 13.77 -4.93 -20.01
N GLN A 308 13.57 -5.35 -21.25
CA GLN A 308 12.41 -4.95 -22.05
C GLN A 308 11.11 -5.46 -21.44
N LYS A 309 11.10 -6.73 -20.96
CA LYS A 309 9.98 -7.29 -20.19
C LYS A 309 9.61 -6.40 -19.00
N LEU A 310 10.58 -6.00 -18.19
CA LEU A 310 10.31 -5.15 -17.03
C LEU A 310 9.75 -3.77 -17.45
N HIS A 311 10.30 -3.13 -18.48
CA HIS A 311 9.76 -1.84 -18.95
C HIS A 311 8.32 -1.97 -19.45
N LEU A 312 8.01 -3.03 -20.21
CA LEU A 312 6.64 -3.30 -20.65
C LEU A 312 5.69 -3.55 -19.48
N LEU A 313 6.13 -4.23 -18.42
CA LEU A 313 5.34 -4.44 -17.20
C LEU A 313 5.05 -3.13 -16.45
N ILE A 314 6.00 -2.18 -16.41
CA ILE A 314 5.75 -0.84 -15.85
C ILE A 314 4.75 -0.06 -16.71
N VAL A 315 4.86 -0.13 -18.03
CA VAL A 315 3.87 0.47 -18.93
C VAL A 315 2.49 -0.15 -18.70
N CYS A 316 2.39 -1.47 -18.55
CA CYS A 316 1.13 -2.14 -18.20
C CYS A 316 0.58 -1.65 -16.84
N THR A 317 1.45 -1.47 -15.84
CA THR A 317 1.07 -0.92 -14.53
C THR A 317 0.48 0.48 -14.67
N PHE A 318 1.10 1.34 -15.48
CA PHE A 318 0.62 2.69 -15.74
C PHE A 318 -0.76 2.65 -16.42
N ILE A 319 -0.90 1.93 -17.54
CA ILE A 319 -2.18 1.89 -18.27
C ILE A 319 -3.28 1.25 -17.40
N ASN A 320 -2.97 0.24 -16.59
CA ASN A 320 -3.95 -0.40 -15.72
C ASN A 320 -4.48 0.55 -14.64
N ASN A 321 -3.62 1.37 -14.05
CA ASN A 321 -4.02 2.38 -13.06
C ASN A 321 -4.74 3.59 -13.67
N LEU A 322 -4.55 3.85 -14.96
CA LEU A 322 -5.34 4.84 -15.70
C LEU A 322 -6.84 4.46 -15.72
N VAL A 323 -7.14 3.16 -15.77
CA VAL A 323 -8.51 2.63 -15.94
C VAL A 323 -9.21 2.30 -14.60
N ALA A 324 -8.47 2.20 -13.49
CA ALA A 324 -8.95 1.56 -12.25
C ALA A 324 -10.02 2.32 -11.43
N VAL A 325 -10.64 3.37 -11.97
CA VAL A 325 -11.56 4.27 -11.23
C VAL A 325 -13.00 3.72 -11.08
N VAL A 326 -13.38 2.67 -11.83
CA VAL A 326 -14.79 2.19 -11.86
C VAL A 326 -14.94 0.80 -11.22
N ALA A 327 -15.56 0.74 -10.03
CA ALA A 327 -15.65 -0.41 -9.12
C ALA A 327 -16.05 -1.77 -9.76
N VAL A 328 -16.92 -1.78 -10.78
CA VAL A 328 -17.40 -3.03 -11.42
C VAL A 328 -16.43 -3.56 -12.49
N VAL A 329 -15.68 -2.67 -13.15
CA VAL A 329 -14.66 -3.04 -14.16
C VAL A 329 -13.33 -3.43 -13.49
N SER A 330 -13.13 -3.10 -12.21
CA SER A 330 -11.88 -3.31 -11.48
C SER A 330 -11.60 -4.76 -11.06
N ALA A 331 -12.57 -5.69 -11.11
CA ALA A 331 -12.35 -7.06 -10.66
C ALA A 331 -11.27 -7.82 -11.49
N PRO A 332 -11.27 -7.75 -12.84
CA PRO A 332 -10.13 -8.23 -13.65
C PRO A 332 -8.83 -7.43 -13.43
N ALA A 333 -8.92 -6.12 -13.14
CA ALA A 333 -7.76 -5.26 -12.98
C ALA A 333 -6.87 -5.69 -11.80
N GLY A 334 -7.46 -6.22 -10.72
CA GLY A 334 -6.71 -6.80 -9.59
C GLY A 334 -5.89 -8.04 -9.99
N ILE A 335 -6.45 -8.92 -10.82
CA ILE A 335 -5.73 -10.11 -11.31
C ILE A 335 -4.55 -9.67 -12.18
N THR A 336 -4.79 -8.73 -13.09
CA THR A 336 -3.73 -8.18 -13.96
C THR A 336 -2.59 -7.58 -13.14
N GLN A 337 -2.89 -6.80 -12.09
CA GLN A 337 -1.85 -6.25 -11.21
C GLN A 337 -1.05 -7.34 -10.49
N ALA A 338 -1.72 -8.36 -9.96
CA ALA A 338 -1.03 -9.47 -9.29
C ALA A 338 -0.07 -10.20 -10.22
N VAL A 339 -0.46 -10.42 -11.48
CA VAL A 339 0.42 -11.01 -12.51
C VAL A 339 1.60 -10.08 -12.82
N ILE A 340 1.36 -8.79 -13.00
CA ILE A 340 2.41 -7.80 -13.27
C ILE A 340 3.44 -7.75 -12.12
N ARG A 341 2.97 -7.69 -10.87
CA ARG A 341 3.83 -7.69 -9.68
C ARG A 341 4.62 -9.01 -9.55
N SER A 342 3.99 -10.14 -9.86
CA SER A 342 4.62 -11.46 -9.82
C SER A 342 5.74 -11.56 -10.86
N LEU A 343 5.46 -11.22 -12.12
CA LEU A 343 6.46 -11.23 -13.19
C LEU A 343 7.59 -10.23 -12.93
N SER A 344 7.28 -9.00 -12.54
CA SER A 344 8.28 -7.96 -12.28
C SER A 344 9.28 -8.40 -11.21
N SER A 345 8.78 -9.00 -10.15
CA SER A 345 9.59 -9.45 -9.02
C SER A 345 10.37 -10.73 -9.28
N THR A 346 10.08 -11.49 -10.36
CA THR A 346 10.94 -12.61 -10.81
C THR A 346 12.09 -12.16 -11.72
N ILE A 347 11.99 -10.96 -12.31
CA ILE A 347 13.01 -10.39 -13.20
C ILE A 347 14.13 -9.69 -12.40
N VAL A 348 13.81 -9.25 -11.18
CA VAL A 348 14.65 -8.42 -10.33
C VAL A 348 15.30 -9.27 -9.24
N GLU A 349 16.54 -8.96 -8.90
CA GLU A 349 17.29 -9.67 -7.86
C GLU A 349 16.66 -9.45 -6.46
N PRO A 350 16.85 -10.36 -5.49
CA PRO A 350 16.28 -10.23 -4.15
C PRO A 350 16.66 -8.94 -3.41
N ASP A 351 17.85 -8.40 -3.67
CA ASP A 351 18.36 -7.15 -3.08
C ASP A 351 17.83 -5.87 -3.75
N GLU A 352 17.12 -5.99 -4.88
CA GLU A 352 16.56 -4.88 -5.65
C GLU A 352 15.01 -4.84 -5.61
N GLN A 353 14.35 -5.72 -4.85
CA GLN A 353 12.88 -5.85 -4.85
C GLN A 353 12.16 -4.58 -4.39
N GLY A 354 12.61 -3.96 -3.30
CA GLY A 354 12.08 -2.73 -2.72
C GLY A 354 12.27 -1.54 -3.64
N ALA A 355 13.45 -1.42 -4.22
CA ALA A 355 13.79 -0.42 -5.24
C ALA A 355 12.89 -0.52 -6.48
N MET A 356 12.58 -1.74 -6.95
CA MET A 356 11.67 -1.93 -8.10
C MET A 356 10.21 -1.62 -7.74
N PHE A 357 9.71 -2.17 -6.62
CA PHE A 357 8.32 -1.94 -6.23
C PHE A 357 8.04 -0.49 -5.84
N SER A 358 9.01 0.22 -5.26
CA SER A 358 8.87 1.64 -4.95
C SER A 358 8.79 2.51 -6.20
N PHE A 359 9.59 2.20 -7.22
CA PHE A 359 9.50 2.86 -8.53
C PHE A 359 8.15 2.59 -9.19
N SER A 360 7.73 1.32 -9.23
CA SER A 360 6.42 0.92 -9.79
C SER A 360 5.25 1.62 -9.08
N ALA A 361 5.25 1.64 -7.75
CA ALA A 361 4.21 2.29 -6.95
C ALA A 361 4.20 3.82 -7.11
N SER A 362 5.36 4.44 -7.34
CA SER A 362 5.48 5.87 -7.66
C SER A 362 4.88 6.21 -9.02
N VAL A 363 5.11 5.34 -10.02
CA VAL A 363 4.50 5.46 -11.36
C VAL A 363 2.98 5.31 -11.27
N GLU A 364 2.49 4.34 -10.50
CA GLU A 364 1.07 4.14 -10.21
C GLU A 364 0.43 5.39 -9.57
N THR A 365 1.06 5.95 -8.54
CA THR A 365 0.56 7.15 -7.84
C THR A 365 0.50 8.36 -8.77
N THR A 366 1.52 8.55 -9.61
CA THR A 366 1.55 9.62 -10.62
C THR A 366 0.47 9.42 -11.68
N CYS A 367 0.21 8.17 -12.07
CA CYS A 367 -0.79 7.82 -13.07
C CYS A 367 -2.21 8.18 -12.61
N ILE A 368 -2.55 7.94 -11.33
CA ILE A 368 -3.87 8.29 -10.78
C ILE A 368 -4.16 9.79 -10.93
N MET A 369 -3.15 10.65 -10.73
CA MET A 369 -3.30 12.10 -10.93
C MET A 369 -3.53 12.45 -12.41
N PHE A 370 -2.80 11.80 -13.32
CA PHE A 370 -2.99 11.99 -14.76
C PHE A 370 -4.38 11.50 -15.21
N ALA A 371 -4.85 10.37 -14.67
CA ALA A 371 -6.18 9.82 -14.94
C ALA A 371 -7.28 10.82 -14.56
N ALA A 372 -7.17 11.42 -13.37
CA ALA A 372 -8.13 12.42 -12.90
C ALA A 372 -8.19 13.62 -13.86
N VAL A 373 -7.03 14.17 -14.28
CA VAL A 373 -7.00 15.30 -15.23
C VAL A 373 -7.62 14.91 -16.57
N MET A 374 -7.25 13.74 -17.10
CA MET A 374 -7.72 13.27 -18.39
C MET A 374 -9.24 13.04 -18.40
N PHE A 375 -9.78 12.31 -17.41
CA PHE A 375 -11.20 11.96 -17.39
C PHE A 375 -12.10 13.10 -16.88
N ASN A 376 -11.66 13.90 -15.90
CA ASN A 376 -12.41 15.08 -15.49
C ASN A 376 -12.42 16.16 -16.58
N GLY A 377 -11.41 16.19 -17.46
CA GLY A 377 -11.41 17.04 -18.65
C GLY A 377 -12.27 16.46 -19.79
N LEU A 378 -12.20 15.15 -20.03
CA LEU A 378 -12.91 14.49 -21.12
C LEU A 378 -14.43 14.41 -20.90
N PHE A 379 -14.87 14.12 -19.67
CA PHE A 379 -16.28 13.96 -19.35
C PHE A 379 -17.14 15.19 -19.70
N PRO A 380 -16.84 16.43 -19.26
CA PRO A 380 -17.65 17.59 -19.60
C PRO A 380 -17.65 17.91 -21.10
N LEU A 381 -16.54 17.65 -21.81
CA LEU A 381 -16.47 17.83 -23.27
C LEU A 381 -17.36 16.84 -24.05
N THR A 382 -17.57 15.66 -23.49
CA THR A 382 -18.32 14.58 -24.13
C THR A 382 -19.76 14.46 -23.64
N LEU A 383 -20.09 15.12 -22.53
CA LEU A 383 -21.45 15.17 -21.96
C LEU A 383 -22.54 15.55 -22.98
N PRO A 384 -22.33 16.54 -23.87
CA PRO A 384 -23.37 16.93 -24.85
C PRO A 384 -23.49 15.96 -26.03
N THR A 385 -22.44 15.20 -26.35
CA THR A 385 -22.39 14.35 -27.56
C THR A 385 -22.64 12.89 -27.23
N PHE A 386 -21.84 12.31 -26.34
CA PHE A 386 -21.98 10.95 -25.85
C PHE A 386 -21.33 10.81 -24.46
N PRO A 387 -22.12 10.79 -23.37
CA PRO A 387 -21.59 10.70 -22.01
C PRO A 387 -20.88 9.37 -21.72
N GLY A 388 -21.06 8.37 -22.59
CA GLY A 388 -20.36 7.09 -22.52
C GLY A 388 -18.92 7.10 -23.05
N MET A 389 -18.44 8.20 -23.65
CA MET A 389 -17.11 8.27 -24.30
C MET A 389 -15.96 7.87 -23.36
N PRO A 390 -15.89 8.34 -22.10
CA PRO A 390 -14.81 7.94 -21.18
C PRO A 390 -14.72 6.42 -21.00
N PHE A 391 -15.86 5.73 -20.94
CA PHE A 391 -15.87 4.26 -20.78
C PHE A 391 -15.35 3.54 -22.03
N ILE A 392 -15.60 4.06 -23.24
CA ILE A 392 -15.03 3.51 -24.48
C ILE A 392 -13.50 3.70 -24.49
N VAL A 393 -13.02 4.87 -24.09
CA VAL A 393 -11.58 5.16 -23.98
C VAL A 393 -10.92 4.20 -22.97
N MET A 394 -11.55 3.98 -21.82
CA MET A 394 -11.12 3.00 -20.81
C MET A 394 -11.06 1.56 -21.35
N ALA A 395 -12.08 1.14 -22.11
CA ALA A 395 -12.08 -0.16 -22.77
C ALA A 395 -10.92 -0.30 -23.77
N GLY A 396 -10.61 0.76 -24.53
CA GLY A 396 -9.45 0.81 -25.43
C GLY A 396 -8.12 0.61 -24.69
N PHE A 397 -7.91 1.32 -23.58
CA PHE A 397 -6.72 1.13 -22.74
C PHE A 397 -6.64 -0.29 -22.16
N THR A 398 -7.76 -0.86 -21.77
CA THR A 398 -7.81 -2.25 -21.27
C THR A 398 -7.39 -3.25 -22.35
N LEU A 399 -7.83 -3.06 -23.60
CA LEU A 399 -7.41 -3.91 -24.73
C LEU A 399 -5.90 -3.81 -24.99
N ILE A 400 -5.32 -2.61 -24.89
CA ILE A 400 -3.87 -2.41 -25.03
C ILE A 400 -3.12 -3.21 -23.97
N ILE A 401 -3.58 -3.22 -22.71
CA ILE A 401 -2.95 -4.02 -21.65
C ILE A 401 -3.00 -5.52 -21.99
N PHE A 402 -4.13 -6.03 -22.46
CA PHE A 402 -4.24 -7.45 -22.85
C PHE A 402 -3.27 -7.81 -23.98
N ILE A 403 -3.13 -6.95 -24.99
CA ILE A 403 -2.18 -7.16 -26.09
C ILE A 403 -0.74 -7.16 -25.58
N LEU A 404 -0.38 -6.19 -24.73
CA LEU A 404 0.96 -6.10 -24.14
C LEU A 404 1.26 -7.32 -23.25
N MET A 405 0.31 -7.76 -22.44
CA MET A 405 0.47 -8.93 -21.57
C MET A 405 0.63 -10.22 -22.38
N GLN A 406 -0.13 -10.38 -23.48
CA GLN A 406 0.05 -11.50 -24.40
C GLN A 406 1.43 -11.46 -25.06
N TRP A 407 1.88 -10.29 -25.51
CA TRP A 407 3.22 -10.17 -26.08
C TRP A 407 4.32 -10.47 -25.04
N ILE A 408 4.12 -10.07 -23.78
CA ILE A 408 5.05 -10.40 -22.69
C ILE A 408 5.15 -11.90 -22.43
N SER A 409 4.04 -12.61 -22.52
CA SER A 409 3.98 -14.06 -22.30
C SER A 409 4.69 -14.85 -23.40
N GLU A 410 4.67 -14.35 -24.64
CA GLU A 410 5.31 -14.98 -25.81
C GLU A 410 6.82 -14.72 -25.89
N MET A 411 7.34 -13.69 -25.21
CA MET A 411 8.78 -13.41 -25.23
C MET A 411 9.57 -14.58 -24.59
N PRO A 412 10.63 -15.09 -25.25
CA PRO A 412 11.42 -16.23 -24.76
C PRO A 412 11.86 -16.07 -23.30
N ALA A 413 11.65 -17.10 -22.49
CA ALA A 413 12.29 -17.19 -21.18
C ALA A 413 13.78 -17.39 -21.42
N THR A 414 14.59 -16.37 -21.11
CA THR A 414 16.04 -16.53 -21.11
C THR A 414 16.36 -17.44 -19.94
N GLN A 415 16.65 -18.71 -20.20
CA GLN A 415 17.05 -19.62 -19.12
C GLN A 415 18.29 -19.05 -18.42
N PRO A 416 18.37 -19.14 -17.08
CA PRO A 416 19.60 -18.83 -16.38
C PRO A 416 20.70 -19.71 -16.97
N ARG A 417 21.86 -19.13 -17.28
CA ARG A 417 23.02 -19.86 -17.78
C ARG A 417 23.22 -21.09 -16.91
N LEU A 418 23.03 -22.28 -17.48
CA LEU A 418 23.75 -23.47 -17.04
C LEU A 418 25.23 -23.06 -17.09
N VAL A 419 25.81 -22.80 -15.92
CA VAL A 419 27.25 -22.77 -15.75
C VAL A 419 27.68 -24.19 -16.07
N ILE A 420 28.15 -24.38 -17.29
CA ILE A 420 28.91 -25.57 -17.65
C ILE A 420 30.17 -25.47 -16.78
N GLN A 421 30.19 -26.23 -15.69
CA GLN A 421 31.44 -26.63 -15.06
C GLN A 421 32.07 -27.62 -16.03
N ASP A 422 32.99 -27.11 -16.85
CA ASP A 422 34.03 -27.92 -17.49
C ASP A 422 35.12 -28.26 -16.48
#